data_AF-A0A7C4PSU8-F1
#
_entry.id   AF-A0A7C4PSU8-F1
#
_cell.length_a   1.000
_cell.length_b   1.000
_cell.length_c   1.000
_cell.angle_alpha   90.00
_cell.angle_beta   90.00
_cell.angle_gamma   90.00
#
_symmetry.space_group_name_H-M   'P 1'
#
loop_
_entity.id
_entity.type
_entity.pdbx_description
1 polymer ?
#
loop_
_entity_poly.entity_id
_entity_poly.type
_entity_poly.pdbx_seq_one_letter_code
_entity_poly.pdbx_strand_id
1 'polypeptide(L)'
;MRKKLPCLWMACVGATVLAAGCAKNTKSAPLPPPQPVGTAAENSARLMRHVLAGPFDEVPPLQIELPASYVAERQDGKDFTVFYLRNRQLKAGVGIYLGPAPQHHHQRDPYLSVRVEKGRLGSREVEWRRYEDKGLFYAETIIPDVFKSLSRKEGDRLATMKMHVFLAAPNPALLAELEAAAGAMAVRETAGP
;
A
#
# COMPACT_ATOMS: atom_id res chain seq x y z
N MET A 1 26.09 -25.11 -17.65
CA MET A 1 25.33 -25.42 -18.88
C MET A 1 23.91 -25.83 -18.50
N ARG A 2 22.91 -25.49 -19.34
CA ARG A 2 21.42 -25.51 -19.18
C ARG A 2 20.87 -24.07 -19.00
N LYS A 3 20.86 -23.30 -20.10
CA LYS A 3 19.77 -23.10 -21.08
C LYS A 3 18.63 -22.22 -20.53
N LYS A 4 18.70 -20.94 -20.89
CA LYS A 4 17.60 -19.97 -20.93
C LYS A 4 16.49 -20.46 -21.86
N LEU A 5 15.23 -20.12 -21.58
CA LEU A 5 14.25 -19.68 -22.58
C LEU A 5 13.17 -18.81 -21.88
N PRO A 6 12.82 -17.63 -22.44
CA PRO A 6 11.75 -16.75 -21.97
C PRO A 6 10.42 -17.06 -22.67
N CYS A 7 9.30 -16.91 -21.98
CA CYS A 7 7.98 -16.85 -22.62
C CYS A 7 7.70 -15.43 -23.08
N LEU A 8 8.00 -15.17 -24.35
CA LEU A 8 7.35 -14.16 -25.17
C LEU A 8 5.87 -14.51 -25.31
N TRP A 9 4.97 -13.54 -25.15
CA TRP A 9 3.67 -13.55 -25.80
C TRP A 9 3.60 -12.34 -26.73
N MET A 10 3.62 -12.61 -28.03
CA MET A 10 3.43 -11.65 -29.10
C MET A 10 2.47 -12.26 -30.14
N ALA A 11 1.46 -11.46 -30.50
CA ALA A 11 0.68 -11.42 -31.74
C ALA A 11 -0.27 -12.58 -32.15
N CYS A 12 -1.51 -12.20 -32.46
CA CYS A 12 -2.29 -12.63 -33.63
C CYS A 12 -3.15 -11.42 -34.07
N VAL A 13 -2.84 -10.76 -35.19
CA VAL A 13 -3.31 -10.97 -36.58
C VAL A 13 -4.72 -10.43 -36.81
N GLY A 14 -4.82 -9.48 -37.74
CA GLY A 14 -6.07 -8.87 -38.21
C GLY A 14 -6.74 -9.64 -39.34
N ALA A 15 -7.96 -9.22 -39.68
CA ALA A 15 -8.56 -9.39 -40.99
C ALA A 15 -9.65 -8.33 -41.20
N THR A 16 -9.50 -7.60 -42.30
CA THR A 16 -10.44 -6.63 -42.87
C THR A 16 -11.58 -7.38 -43.58
N VAL A 17 -12.83 -6.93 -43.42
CA VAL A 17 -13.90 -7.20 -44.39
C VAL A 17 -14.69 -5.91 -44.63
N LEU A 18 -14.63 -5.42 -45.87
CA LEU A 18 -15.56 -4.45 -46.45
C LEU A 18 -16.91 -5.15 -46.70
N ALA A 19 -18.01 -4.51 -46.34
CA ALA A 19 -19.29 -4.72 -47.01
C ALA A 19 -20.09 -3.41 -46.98
N ALA A 20 -20.36 -2.88 -48.19
CA ALA A 20 -21.24 -1.77 -48.43
C ALA A 20 -22.71 -2.23 -48.38
N GLY A 21 -23.59 -1.40 -47.82
CA GLY A 21 -25.03 -1.62 -47.85
C GLY A 21 -25.79 -0.35 -47.49
N CYS A 22 -26.33 0.32 -48.51
CA CYS A 22 -27.27 1.43 -48.38
C CYS A 22 -28.60 0.96 -47.76
N ALA A 23 -29.09 1.65 -46.73
CA ALA A 23 -30.54 1.90 -46.56
C ALA A 23 -30.85 2.87 -45.41
N LYS A 24 -31.58 3.93 -45.79
CA LYS A 24 -32.70 4.55 -45.06
C LYS A 24 -32.40 5.37 -43.80
N ASN A 25 -32.21 6.67 -44.08
CA ASN A 25 -32.79 7.84 -43.41
C ASN A 25 -33.70 7.54 -42.18
N THR A 26 -33.09 7.43 -41.00
CA THR A 26 -33.76 7.56 -39.71
C THR A 26 -33.31 8.85 -39.05
N LYS A 27 -34.28 9.72 -38.79
CA LYS A 27 -34.23 10.96 -38.03
C LYS A 27 -33.37 10.78 -36.77
N SER A 28 -32.14 11.28 -36.78
CA SER A 28 -31.20 11.19 -35.66
C SER A 28 -31.76 11.92 -34.44
N ALA A 29 -32.05 11.17 -33.38
CA ALA A 29 -32.28 11.75 -32.06
C ALA A 29 -31.00 12.48 -31.61
N PRO A 30 -31.11 13.62 -30.90
CA PRO A 30 -29.93 14.30 -30.37
C PRO A 30 -29.19 13.35 -29.44
N LEU A 31 -27.87 13.23 -29.64
CA LEU A 31 -26.97 12.52 -28.75
C LEU A 31 -27.18 13.05 -27.33
N PRO A 32 -27.25 12.18 -26.31
CA PRO A 32 -27.29 12.64 -24.93
C PRO A 32 -26.04 13.51 -24.69
N PRO A 33 -26.17 14.59 -23.89
CA PRO A 33 -25.02 15.40 -23.53
C PRO A 33 -23.93 14.48 -22.95
N PRO A 34 -22.63 14.77 -23.18
CA PRO A 34 -21.56 14.02 -22.55
C PRO A 34 -21.83 14.00 -21.05
N GLN A 35 -22.04 12.78 -20.53
CA GLN A 35 -22.12 12.55 -19.09
C GLN A 35 -20.87 13.21 -18.48
N PRO A 36 -21.00 14.03 -17.43
CA PRO A 36 -19.84 14.62 -16.78
C PRO A 36 -18.90 13.47 -16.42
N VAL A 37 -17.67 13.53 -16.95
CA VAL A 37 -16.59 12.65 -16.54
C VAL A 37 -16.49 12.85 -15.04
N GLY A 38 -16.90 11.83 -14.26
CA GLY A 38 -16.93 11.86 -12.81
C GLY A 38 -15.64 12.47 -12.31
N THR A 39 -15.75 13.68 -11.77
CA THR A 39 -14.64 14.34 -11.09
C THR A 39 -14.14 13.38 -10.01
N ALA A 40 -12.84 13.38 -9.74
CA ALA A 40 -12.19 12.54 -8.72
C ALA A 40 -12.86 12.55 -7.32
N ALA A 41 -13.82 13.46 -7.08
CA ALA A 41 -14.69 13.54 -5.92
C ALA A 41 -15.75 12.42 -5.78
N GLU A 42 -16.07 11.66 -6.85
CA GLU A 42 -17.08 10.57 -6.77
C GLU A 42 -16.53 9.22 -6.28
N ASN A 43 -15.22 9.11 -6.05
CA ASN A 43 -14.69 8.08 -5.17
C ASN A 43 -14.80 8.56 -3.72
N SER A 44 -16.04 8.77 -3.24
CA SER A 44 -16.35 8.70 -1.82
C SER A 44 -16.19 7.24 -1.38
N ALA A 45 -14.97 6.73 -1.48
CA ALA A 45 -14.63 5.39 -1.12
C ALA A 45 -14.77 5.35 0.40
N ARG A 46 -15.87 4.76 0.85
CA ARG A 46 -16.17 4.55 2.27
C ARG A 46 -14.89 4.05 2.94
N LEU A 47 -14.33 4.90 3.81
CA LEU A 47 -13.17 4.53 4.59
C LEU A 47 -13.58 3.38 5.50
N MET A 48 -12.77 2.34 5.48
CA MET A 48 -12.88 1.18 6.34
C MET A 48 -11.72 1.24 7.32
N ARG A 49 -12.06 1.08 8.60
CA ARG A 49 -11.06 0.92 9.65
C ARG A 49 -10.58 -0.52 9.66
N HIS A 50 -9.28 -0.71 9.49
CA HIS A 50 -8.62 -2.00 9.63
C HIS A 50 -7.97 -2.07 11.00
N VAL A 51 -8.29 -3.13 11.76
CA VAL A 51 -7.69 -3.42 13.06
C VAL A 51 -6.66 -4.53 12.88
N LEU A 52 -5.40 -4.25 13.20
CA LEU A 52 -4.25 -5.11 12.94
C LEU A 52 -3.73 -5.64 14.29
N ALA A 53 -4.16 -6.84 14.67
CA ALA A 53 -3.75 -7.48 15.93
C ALA A 53 -2.30 -7.96 15.84
N GLY A 54 -1.44 -7.56 16.78
CA GLY A 54 0.00 -7.85 16.72
C GLY A 54 0.40 -9.34 16.82
N PRO A 55 1.72 -9.61 16.83
CA PRO A 55 2.27 -10.97 16.86
C PRO A 55 2.01 -11.75 18.16
N PHE A 56 1.66 -11.09 19.26
CA PHE A 56 1.35 -11.69 20.56
C PHE A 56 0.41 -10.77 21.35
N ASP A 57 -0.26 -11.32 22.36
CA ASP A 57 -1.36 -10.66 23.09
C ASP A 57 -0.96 -9.33 23.76
N GLU A 58 0.31 -9.17 24.10
CA GLU A 58 0.84 -7.96 24.72
C GLU A 58 1.01 -6.80 23.71
N VAL A 59 1.07 -7.09 22.40
CA VAL A 59 1.16 -6.05 21.38
C VAL A 59 -0.22 -5.45 21.14
N PRO A 60 -0.42 -4.17 21.48
CA PRO A 60 -1.71 -3.52 21.23
C PRO A 60 -2.03 -3.50 19.74
N PRO A 61 -3.31 -3.65 19.36
CA PRO A 61 -3.69 -3.63 17.96
C PRO A 61 -3.48 -2.24 17.36
N LEU A 62 -3.01 -2.21 16.12
CA LEU A 62 -2.92 -0.99 15.33
C LEU A 62 -4.22 -0.74 14.57
N GLN A 63 -4.53 0.51 14.33
CA GLN A 63 -5.66 0.93 13.50
C GLN A 63 -5.17 1.80 12.37
N ILE A 64 -5.65 1.51 11.16
CA ILE A 64 -5.44 2.33 9.98
C ILE A 64 -6.76 2.44 9.22
N GLU A 65 -7.05 3.63 8.69
CA GLU A 65 -8.23 3.86 7.87
C GLU A 65 -7.81 3.94 6.40
N LEU A 66 -8.37 3.05 5.57
CA LEU A 66 -8.13 3.01 4.14
C LEU A 66 -9.46 2.81 3.42
N PRO A 67 -9.57 3.14 2.12
CA PRO A 67 -10.72 2.80 1.32
C PRO A 67 -11.08 1.30 1.42
N ALA A 68 -12.38 0.97 1.49
CA ALA A 68 -12.84 -0.43 1.61
C ALA A 68 -12.37 -1.38 0.48
N SER A 69 -11.86 -0.83 -0.62
CA SER A 69 -11.20 -1.57 -1.70
C SER A 69 -9.85 -2.19 -1.31
N TYR A 70 -9.26 -1.77 -0.19
CA TYR A 70 -8.04 -2.36 0.34
C TYR A 70 -8.36 -3.64 1.10
N VAL A 71 -7.69 -4.72 0.71
CA VAL A 71 -7.80 -6.02 1.40
C VAL A 71 -6.59 -6.19 2.29
N ALA A 72 -6.82 -6.54 3.56
CA ALA A 72 -5.76 -6.82 4.52
C ALA A 72 -5.41 -8.32 4.50
N GLU A 73 -4.14 -8.63 4.27
CA GLU A 73 -3.55 -9.95 4.40
C GLU A 73 -2.56 -9.93 5.57
N ARG A 74 -2.53 -11.00 6.37
CA ARG A 74 -1.65 -11.16 7.53
C ARG A 74 -0.68 -12.30 7.29
N GLN A 75 0.59 -12.09 7.62
CA GLN A 75 1.62 -13.11 7.62
C GLN A 75 2.35 -13.10 8.97
N ASP A 76 2.29 -14.22 9.69
CA ASP A 76 2.97 -14.39 10.96
C ASP A 76 4.28 -15.14 10.82
N GLY A 77 5.28 -14.67 11.56
CA GLY A 77 6.52 -15.38 11.86
C GLY A 77 6.56 -15.82 13.31
N LYS A 78 7.72 -16.33 13.75
CA LYS A 78 7.93 -16.78 15.14
C LYS A 78 7.83 -15.62 16.14
N ASP A 79 8.34 -14.46 15.75
CA ASP A 79 8.56 -13.28 16.59
C ASP A 79 8.17 -11.96 15.87
N PHE A 80 7.45 -12.07 14.75
CA PHE A 80 7.01 -10.93 13.98
C PHE A 80 5.67 -11.18 13.29
N THR A 81 4.99 -10.10 12.90
CA THR A 81 3.84 -10.14 12.01
C THR A 81 3.99 -9.07 10.94
N VAL A 82 3.55 -9.39 9.71
CA VAL A 82 3.44 -8.44 8.61
C VAL A 82 2.00 -8.34 8.16
N PHE A 83 1.49 -7.11 8.06
CA PHE A 83 0.20 -6.81 7.43
C PHE A 83 0.45 -6.22 6.06
N TYR A 84 -0.28 -6.71 5.07
CA TYR A 84 -0.33 -6.15 3.73
C TYR A 84 -1.75 -5.67 3.45
N LEU A 85 -1.96 -4.35 3.43
CA LEU A 85 -3.21 -3.75 3.00
C LEU A 85 -3.05 -3.35 1.54
N ARG A 86 -3.69 -4.07 0.61
CA ARG A 86 -3.45 -3.94 -0.83
C ARG A 86 -4.73 -3.63 -1.60
N ASN A 87 -4.62 -2.73 -2.56
CA ASN A 87 -5.60 -2.54 -3.61
C ASN A 87 -4.99 -3.01 -4.94
N ARG A 88 -5.47 -4.16 -5.45
CA ARG A 88 -4.97 -4.77 -6.69
C ARG A 88 -5.33 -3.97 -7.94
N GLN A 89 -6.46 -3.27 -7.93
CA GLN A 89 -6.91 -2.44 -9.07
C GLN A 89 -6.02 -1.21 -9.21
N LEU A 90 -5.71 -0.55 -8.10
CA LEU A 90 -4.84 0.63 -8.07
C LEU A 90 -3.34 0.30 -8.07
N LYS A 91 -2.96 -0.98 -7.96
CA LYS A 91 -1.56 -1.41 -7.74
C LYS A 91 -0.88 -0.66 -6.60
N ALA A 92 -1.62 -0.45 -5.52
CA ALA A 92 -1.20 0.35 -4.38
C ALA A 92 -1.34 -0.44 -3.07
N GLY A 93 -0.51 -0.14 -2.08
CA GLY A 93 -0.56 -0.85 -0.81
C GLY A 93 0.26 -0.25 0.31
N VAL A 94 -0.17 -0.55 1.53
CA VAL A 94 0.52 -0.28 2.79
C VAL A 94 0.95 -1.61 3.37
N GLY A 95 2.22 -1.70 3.73
CA GLY A 95 2.78 -2.80 4.48
C GLY A 95 3.24 -2.36 5.86
N ILE A 96 2.94 -3.16 6.88
CA ILE A 96 3.31 -2.88 8.26
C ILE A 96 3.93 -4.15 8.83
N TYR A 97 5.25 -4.13 9.06
CA TYR A 97 5.96 -5.17 9.79
C TYR A 97 6.08 -4.74 11.26
N LEU A 98 5.80 -5.67 12.17
CA LEU A 98 6.01 -5.55 13.60
C LEU A 98 6.92 -6.68 14.08
N GLY A 99 8.11 -6.34 14.57
CA GLY A 99 9.08 -7.32 15.06
C GLY A 99 10.42 -6.68 15.45
N PRO A 100 11.41 -7.46 15.89
CA PRO A 100 12.67 -6.94 16.41
C PRO A 100 13.69 -6.52 15.32
N ALA A 101 13.57 -7.08 14.11
CA ALA A 101 14.60 -6.98 13.07
C ALA A 101 14.04 -6.67 11.66
N PRO A 102 13.33 -5.55 11.47
CA PRO A 102 12.95 -5.12 10.14
C PRO A 102 14.18 -4.75 9.30
N GLN A 103 14.08 -4.92 7.99
CA GLN A 103 15.05 -4.46 7.01
C GLN A 103 14.33 -3.67 5.93
N HIS A 104 14.96 -2.60 5.46
CA HIS A 104 14.42 -1.84 4.34
C HIS A 104 14.45 -2.65 3.04
N HIS A 105 13.42 -2.52 2.21
CA HIS A 105 13.33 -3.26 0.96
C HIS A 105 14.37 -2.82 -0.08
N HIS A 106 14.71 -1.52 -0.15
CA HIS A 106 15.70 -1.02 -1.12
C HIS A 106 17.10 -1.60 -0.92
N GLN A 107 17.44 -2.09 0.29
CA GLN A 107 18.75 -2.70 0.55
C GLN A 107 19.00 -3.98 -0.27
N ARG A 108 17.97 -4.53 -0.92
CA ARG A 108 18.08 -5.68 -1.81
C ARG A 108 18.62 -5.35 -3.19
N ASP A 109 18.57 -4.08 -3.60
CA ASP A 109 19.06 -3.63 -4.90
C ASP A 109 20.01 -2.42 -4.74
N PRO A 110 21.33 -2.62 -4.94
CA PRO A 110 22.32 -1.58 -4.74
C PRO A 110 22.28 -0.47 -5.79
N TYR A 111 21.50 -0.64 -6.87
CA TYR A 111 21.40 0.32 -7.97
C TYR A 111 20.21 1.27 -7.83
N LEU A 112 19.35 1.09 -6.81
CA LEU A 112 18.24 1.99 -6.57
C LEU A 112 18.72 3.33 -6.00
N SER A 113 18.34 4.42 -6.67
CA SER A 113 18.51 5.76 -6.13
C SER A 113 17.50 5.99 -5.01
N VAL A 114 18.00 6.25 -3.81
CA VAL A 114 17.18 6.48 -2.62
C VAL A 114 17.31 7.93 -2.18
N ARG A 115 16.18 8.60 -2.01
CA ARG A 115 16.08 9.91 -1.37
C ARG A 115 15.63 9.73 0.07
N VAL A 116 16.25 10.47 0.99
CA VAL A 116 15.88 10.46 2.40
C VAL A 116 15.28 11.80 2.74
N GLU A 117 14.06 11.80 3.27
CA GLU A 117 13.28 13.00 3.58
C GLU A 117 12.70 12.89 4.99
N LYS A 118 12.66 14.02 5.71
CA LYS A 118 11.97 14.08 7.01
C LYS A 118 10.47 14.13 6.81
N GLY A 119 9.73 13.44 7.66
CA GLY A 119 8.27 13.47 7.69
C GLY A 119 7.72 13.09 9.06
N ARG A 120 6.45 12.70 9.08
CA ARG A 120 5.76 12.31 10.32
C ARG A 120 4.97 11.03 10.13
N LEU A 121 4.87 10.26 11.21
CA LEU A 121 3.93 9.15 11.36
C LEU A 121 3.24 9.28 12.71
N GLY A 122 1.96 9.65 12.70
CA GLY A 122 1.27 10.14 13.89
C GLY A 122 1.96 11.39 14.46
N SER A 123 2.28 11.35 15.75
CA SER A 123 3.03 12.41 16.44
C SER A 123 4.55 12.27 16.34
N ARG A 124 5.07 11.19 15.74
CA ARG A 124 6.51 10.92 15.68
C ARG A 124 7.12 11.51 14.41
N GLU A 125 8.28 12.15 14.56
CA GLU A 125 9.14 12.49 13.43
C GLU A 125 9.86 11.24 12.92
N VAL A 126 9.90 11.07 11.60
CA VAL A 126 10.48 9.90 10.95
C VAL A 126 11.30 10.31 9.73
N GLU A 127 12.21 9.44 9.33
CA GLU A 127 12.89 9.54 8.03
C GLU A 127 12.21 8.60 7.04
N TRP A 128 11.65 9.17 5.98
CA TRP A 128 11.13 8.44 4.84
C TRP A 128 12.24 8.21 3.82
N ARG A 129 12.42 6.96 3.45
CA ARG A 129 13.27 6.57 2.31
C ARG A 129 12.37 6.37 1.10
N ARG A 130 12.58 7.19 0.08
CA ARG A 130 11.79 7.20 -1.16
C ARG A 130 12.64 6.71 -2.33
N TYR A 131 12.04 5.89 -3.18
CA TYR A 131 12.69 5.37 -4.38
C TYR A 131 11.63 4.93 -5.40
N GLU A 132 12.05 4.72 -6.63
CA GLU A 132 11.23 4.18 -7.70
C GLU A 132 11.83 2.84 -8.16
N ASP A 133 11.02 1.79 -8.26
CA ASP A 133 11.41 0.51 -8.86
C ASP A 133 10.28 -0.02 -9.75
N LYS A 134 10.62 -0.41 -10.99
CA LYS A 134 9.69 -0.99 -11.97
C LYS A 134 8.38 -0.19 -12.17
N GLY A 135 8.49 1.15 -12.20
CA GLY A 135 7.34 2.05 -12.42
C GLY A 135 6.39 2.15 -11.23
N LEU A 136 6.84 1.75 -10.02
CA LEU A 136 6.16 2.02 -8.76
C LEU A 136 7.02 2.95 -7.91
N PHE A 137 6.34 3.86 -7.23
CA PHE A 137 6.93 4.75 -6.23
C PHE A 137 6.77 4.14 -4.85
N TYR A 138 7.86 4.16 -4.10
CA TYR A 138 7.94 3.60 -2.75
C TYR A 138 8.30 4.67 -1.73
N ALA A 139 7.77 4.51 -0.52
CA ALA A 139 8.21 5.22 0.66
C ALA A 139 8.27 4.23 1.83
N GLU A 140 9.36 4.19 2.57
CA GLU A 140 9.47 3.32 3.73
C GLU A 140 10.19 3.99 4.91
N THR A 141 9.80 3.61 6.12
CA THR A 141 10.41 4.09 7.36
C THR A 141 10.41 3.01 8.43
N ILE A 142 11.42 3.03 9.31
CA ILE A 142 11.53 2.12 10.44
C ILE A 142 11.50 2.95 11.72
N ILE A 143 10.55 2.62 12.58
CA ILE A 143 10.31 3.29 13.85
C ILE A 143 10.78 2.35 14.96
N PRO A 144 11.86 2.69 15.68
CA PRO A 144 12.27 1.95 16.85
C PRO A 144 11.34 2.22 18.03
N ASP A 145 11.38 1.32 19.02
CA ASP A 145 10.79 1.53 20.34
C ASP A 145 9.30 1.94 20.28
N VAL A 146 8.55 1.35 19.35
CA VAL A 146 7.17 1.76 19.04
C VAL A 146 6.23 1.51 20.23
N PHE A 147 6.48 0.43 20.99
CA PHE A 147 5.70 0.05 22.18
C PHE A 147 6.49 0.17 23.50
N LYS A 148 7.64 0.85 23.49
CA LYS A 148 8.52 0.91 24.67
C LYS A 148 7.87 1.51 25.91
N SER A 149 6.98 2.50 25.75
CA SER A 149 6.23 3.08 26.86
C SER A 149 5.25 2.10 27.53
N LEU A 150 4.92 1.00 26.86
CA LEU A 150 4.04 -0.05 27.37
C LEU A 150 4.83 -1.21 28.02
N SER A 151 6.16 -1.22 27.88
CA SER A 151 7.01 -2.21 28.56
C SER A 151 7.00 -1.97 30.06
N ARG A 152 6.86 -3.05 30.84
CA ARG A 152 6.78 -3.02 32.30
C ARG A 152 8.11 -3.43 32.94
N LYS A 153 8.98 -4.14 32.21
CA LYS A 153 10.29 -4.62 32.68
C LYS A 153 11.36 -4.49 31.60
N GLU A 154 12.60 -4.38 32.06
CA GLU A 154 13.78 -4.48 31.19
C GLU A 154 13.86 -5.88 30.58
N GLY A 155 14.01 -5.96 29.25
CA GLY A 155 13.97 -7.22 28.50
C GLY A 155 12.60 -7.63 27.98
N ASP A 156 11.55 -6.84 28.21
CA ASP A 156 10.23 -7.09 27.61
C ASP A 156 10.31 -7.08 26.08
N ARG A 157 9.60 -8.01 25.43
CA ARG A 157 9.57 -8.10 23.97
C ARG A 157 9.13 -6.77 23.35
N LEU A 158 8.14 -6.11 23.95
CA LEU A 158 7.65 -4.78 23.56
C LEU A 158 8.75 -3.71 23.49
N ALA A 159 9.75 -3.77 24.37
CA ALA A 159 10.85 -2.80 24.38
C ALA A 159 11.77 -2.94 23.16
N THR A 160 11.79 -4.12 22.53
CA THR A 160 12.61 -4.39 21.34
C THR A 160 11.83 -4.32 20.03
N MET A 161 10.51 -4.10 20.10
CA MET A 161 9.65 -4.05 18.93
C MET A 161 9.91 -2.80 18.10
N LYS A 162 10.08 -3.03 16.81
CA LYS A 162 10.18 -2.00 15.78
C LYS A 162 8.99 -2.13 14.84
N MET A 163 8.58 -1.01 14.28
CA MET A 163 7.58 -0.96 13.23
C MET A 163 8.23 -0.51 11.93
N HIS A 164 8.07 -1.30 10.86
CA HIS A 164 8.49 -0.90 9.52
C HIS A 164 7.25 -0.69 8.67
N VAL A 165 7.06 0.54 8.23
CA VAL A 165 5.98 0.93 7.33
C VAL A 165 6.57 1.08 5.95
N PHE A 166 5.99 0.40 4.97
CA PHE A 166 6.41 0.47 3.56
C PHE A 166 5.20 0.64 2.66
N LEU A 167 5.28 1.63 1.78
CA LEU A 167 4.21 2.08 0.91
C LEU A 167 4.64 1.85 -0.54
N ALA A 168 3.68 1.49 -1.38
CA ALA A 168 3.89 1.38 -2.82
C ALA A 168 2.66 1.92 -3.57
N ALA A 169 2.89 2.73 -4.60
CA ALA A 169 1.84 3.25 -5.47
C ALA A 169 2.35 3.50 -6.90
N PRO A 170 1.49 3.49 -7.93
CA PRO A 170 1.87 3.75 -9.32
C PRO A 170 2.14 5.22 -9.63
N ASN A 171 1.85 6.14 -8.72
CA ASN A 171 2.13 7.56 -8.90
C ASN A 171 2.34 8.27 -7.54
N PRO A 172 2.98 9.46 -7.53
CA PRO A 172 3.27 10.18 -6.30
C PRO A 172 2.04 10.67 -5.52
N ALA A 173 0.94 11.00 -6.20
CA ALA A 173 -0.27 11.49 -5.53
C ALA A 173 -0.91 10.41 -4.66
N LEU A 174 -1.07 9.20 -5.21
CA LEU A 174 -1.59 8.06 -4.45
C LEU A 174 -0.60 7.60 -3.37
N LEU A 175 0.71 7.75 -3.60
CA LEU A 175 1.70 7.50 -2.54
C LEU A 175 1.52 8.46 -1.36
N ALA A 176 1.28 9.74 -1.63
CA ALA A 176 1.03 10.75 -0.59
C ALA A 176 -0.28 10.48 0.17
N GLU A 177 -1.34 10.01 -0.49
CA GLU A 177 -2.57 9.56 0.17
C GLU A 177 -2.31 8.39 1.13
N LEU A 178 -1.53 7.39 0.69
CA LEU A 178 -1.14 6.26 1.54
C LEU A 178 -0.28 6.70 2.73
N GLU A 179 0.63 7.66 2.51
CA GLU A 179 1.47 8.22 3.56
C GLU A 179 0.63 8.98 4.60
N ALA A 180 -0.36 9.75 4.15
CA ALA A 180 -1.32 10.41 5.03
C ALA A 180 -2.14 9.40 5.84
N ALA A 181 -2.61 8.32 5.21
CA ALA A 181 -3.33 7.23 5.90
C ALA A 181 -2.44 6.52 6.93
N ALA A 182 -1.18 6.23 6.59
CA ALA A 182 -0.20 5.68 7.52
C ALA A 182 0.12 6.67 8.66
N GLY A 183 0.15 7.97 8.36
CA GLY A 183 0.32 9.04 9.34
C GLY A 183 -0.85 9.16 10.32
N ALA A 184 -2.05 8.76 9.92
CA ALA A 184 -3.23 8.69 10.79
C ALA A 184 -3.33 7.38 11.59
N MET A 185 -2.35 6.48 11.47
CA MET A 185 -2.35 5.20 12.17
C MET A 185 -2.29 5.41 13.69
N ALA A 186 -3.13 4.68 14.42
CA ALA A 186 -3.25 4.79 15.87
C ALA A 186 -2.96 3.45 16.54
N VAL A 187 -2.27 3.50 17.69
CA VAL A 187 -2.20 2.37 18.62
C VAL A 187 -3.49 2.37 19.42
N ARG A 188 -4.25 1.28 19.36
CA ARG A 188 -5.43 1.15 20.20
C ARG A 188 -4.97 0.67 21.57
N GLU A 189 -5.11 1.52 22.59
CA GLU A 189 -5.04 1.06 23.96
C GLU A 189 -6.13 -0.02 24.14
N THR A 190 -5.72 -1.23 24.48
CA THR A 190 -6.68 -2.22 24.95
C THR A 190 -7.29 -1.64 26.21
N ALA A 191 -8.60 -1.35 26.17
CA ALA A 191 -9.34 -1.05 27.39
C ALA A 191 -9.02 -2.19 28.35
N GLY A 192 -8.35 -1.86 29.47
CA GLY A 192 -8.08 -2.82 30.52
C GLY A 192 -9.38 -3.46 31.02
N PRO A 193 -9.29 -4.63 31.66
CA PRO A 193 -10.45 -5.40 32.12
C PRO A 193 -11.41 -4.58 33.00
#